data_AF-A0A953PSK4-F1
#
_entry.id   AF-A0A953PSK4-F1
#
_cell.length_a   1.000
_cell.length_b   1.000
_cell.length_c   1.000
_cell.angle_alpha   90.00
_cell.angle_beta   90.00
_cell.angle_gamma   90.00
#
_symmetry.space_group_name_H-M   'P 1'
#
loop_
_entity.id
_entity.type
_entity.pdbx_description
1 polymer ?
#
loop_
_entity_poly.entity_id
_entity_poly.type
_entity_poly.pdbx_seq_one_letter_code
_entity_poly.pdbx_strand_id
1 'polypeptide(L)'
;MRTSIGIVACVLGVALSAQDAFSPARFRTGRLPDMPALAVGGGQVFVELGVNAGGRVTDVSPLRTTPPFTDLVVGAVREWRFVPAVDEIASTPAGSKVLVAAVFRAPALNAPTLGEAPKDIASASAETAFPLATTVPAYSPLARGSGVVLLELRVDPDGTVSDVTVIRSAPPFDDAAKAAARLWRFRPARIKGTPVATLAYVVFGFPVPVGVEPPRAGR
;
A
#
# COMPACT_ATOMS: atom_id res chain seq x y z
N MET A 1 -37.41 -47.96 39.44
CA MET A 1 -36.42 -46.86 39.31
C MET A 1 -36.01 -46.79 37.84
N ARG A 2 -36.51 -45.82 37.08
CA ARG A 2 -36.13 -45.57 35.68
C ARG A 2 -35.51 -44.18 35.62
N THR A 3 -34.22 -44.13 35.40
CA THR A 3 -33.40 -42.91 35.39
C THR A 3 -33.55 -42.23 34.03
N SER A 4 -34.21 -41.08 34.00
CA SER A 4 -34.32 -40.25 32.79
C SER A 4 -33.02 -39.47 32.56
N ILE A 5 -32.37 -39.73 31.43
CA ILE A 5 -31.20 -38.99 30.95
C ILE A 5 -31.70 -37.72 30.26
N GLY A 6 -31.46 -36.56 30.87
CA GLY A 6 -31.72 -35.26 30.27
C GLY A 6 -30.61 -34.91 29.28
N ILE A 7 -30.96 -34.81 28.00
CA ILE A 7 -30.07 -34.33 26.93
C ILE A 7 -29.95 -32.81 27.07
N VAL A 8 -28.77 -32.34 27.45
CA VAL A 8 -28.41 -30.92 27.38
C VAL A 8 -28.09 -30.58 25.94
N ALA A 9 -29.01 -29.88 25.26
CA ALA A 9 -28.78 -29.32 23.94
C ALA A 9 -27.90 -28.06 24.07
N CYS A 10 -26.62 -28.18 23.72
CA CYS A 10 -25.68 -27.07 23.64
C CYS A 10 -25.84 -26.37 22.28
N VAL A 11 -26.52 -25.23 22.23
CA VAL A 11 -26.57 -24.39 21.03
C VAL A 11 -25.27 -23.59 20.95
N LEU A 12 -24.32 -24.08 20.16
CA LEU A 12 -23.12 -23.32 19.79
C LEU A 12 -23.52 -22.25 18.77
N GLY A 13 -23.75 -21.03 19.24
CA GLY A 13 -23.78 -19.85 18.38
C GLY A 13 -22.36 -19.55 17.89
N VAL A 14 -22.11 -19.72 16.59
CA VAL A 14 -20.87 -19.26 15.96
C VAL A 14 -20.91 -17.74 15.97
N ALA A 15 -20.11 -17.10 16.83
CA ALA A 15 -19.91 -15.66 16.78
C ALA A 15 -19.13 -15.35 15.49
N LEU A 16 -19.84 -14.88 14.47
CA LEU A 16 -19.24 -14.41 13.23
C LEU A 16 -18.29 -13.26 13.58
N SER A 17 -17.00 -13.42 13.27
CA SER A 17 -16.00 -12.41 13.62
C SER A 17 -16.12 -11.22 12.68
N ALA A 18 -15.80 -10.00 13.12
CA ALA A 18 -15.83 -8.82 12.24
C ALA A 18 -14.89 -8.96 11.02
N GLN A 19 -13.95 -9.91 11.06
CA GLN A 19 -13.07 -10.25 9.94
C GLN A 19 -13.82 -10.96 8.80
N ASP A 20 -14.92 -11.66 9.09
CA ASP A 20 -15.73 -12.37 8.10
C ASP A 20 -16.82 -11.49 7.46
N ALA A 21 -16.96 -10.23 7.92
CA ALA A 21 -18.05 -9.34 7.54
C ALA A 21 -17.68 -8.30 6.47
N PHE A 22 -16.39 -8.17 6.11
CA PHE A 22 -15.92 -7.11 5.22
C PHE A 22 -14.82 -7.60 4.28
N SER A 23 -15.06 -7.46 2.98
CA SER A 23 -14.05 -7.68 1.94
C SER A 23 -13.52 -6.34 1.42
N PRO A 24 -12.21 -6.08 1.47
CA PRO A 24 -11.63 -4.79 1.12
C PRO A 24 -11.65 -4.52 -0.40
N ALA A 25 -11.68 -3.24 -0.78
CA ALA A 25 -11.63 -2.84 -2.18
C ALA A 25 -10.32 -3.25 -2.86
N ARG A 26 -10.44 -3.82 -4.07
CA ARG A 26 -9.30 -4.36 -4.82
C ARG A 26 -8.96 -3.53 -6.06
N PHE A 27 -7.70 -3.19 -6.27
CA PHE A 27 -7.29 -2.44 -7.46
C PHE A 27 -7.65 -3.20 -8.72
N ARG A 28 -8.26 -2.51 -9.69
CA ARG A 28 -8.69 -3.07 -10.96
C ARG A 28 -7.88 -2.52 -12.13
N THR A 29 -7.79 -1.20 -12.24
CA THR A 29 -7.05 -0.53 -13.32
C THR A 29 -6.69 0.91 -12.94
N GLY A 30 -5.70 1.47 -13.62
CA GLY A 30 -5.16 2.80 -13.36
C GLY A 30 -3.73 2.93 -13.85
N ARG A 31 -3.30 4.18 -14.11
CA ARG A 31 -1.90 4.49 -14.46
C ARG A 31 -1.03 4.54 -13.21
N LEU A 32 0.24 4.16 -13.33
CA LEU A 32 1.19 4.39 -12.25
C LEU A 32 1.66 5.86 -12.29
N PRO A 33 2.11 6.41 -11.16
CA PRO A 33 2.76 7.72 -11.14
C PRO A 33 4.00 7.72 -12.04
N ASP A 34 4.16 8.77 -12.83
CA ASP A 34 5.37 8.96 -13.62
C ASP A 34 6.56 9.22 -12.71
N MET A 35 7.75 8.80 -13.15
CA MET A 35 8.98 9.07 -12.43
C MET A 35 9.58 10.40 -12.90
N PRO A 36 9.85 11.35 -11.99
CA PRO A 36 10.48 12.61 -12.38
C PRO A 36 11.92 12.38 -12.85
N ALA A 37 12.24 12.82 -14.07
CA ALA A 37 13.55 12.60 -14.68
C ALA A 37 14.70 13.32 -13.94
N LEU A 38 14.41 14.44 -13.28
CA LEU A 38 15.39 15.33 -12.63
C LEU A 38 15.15 15.47 -11.12
N ALA A 39 14.62 14.44 -10.46
CA ALA A 39 14.45 14.49 -9.02
C ALA A 39 15.81 14.60 -8.31
N VAL A 40 15.98 15.65 -7.51
CA VAL A 40 17.18 15.96 -6.73
C VAL A 40 17.19 15.28 -5.35
N GLY A 41 16.25 14.36 -5.11
CA GLY A 41 16.07 13.61 -3.87
C GLY A 41 15.05 12.48 -4.01
N GLY A 42 14.89 11.70 -2.95
CA GLY A 42 13.81 10.71 -2.84
C GLY A 42 12.52 11.35 -2.34
N GLY A 43 11.46 10.56 -2.22
CA GLY A 43 10.20 11.05 -1.68
C GLY A 43 9.32 9.95 -1.13
N GLN A 44 8.52 10.31 -0.12
CA GLN A 44 7.44 9.47 0.38
C GLN A 44 6.13 10.23 0.27
N VAL A 45 5.13 9.58 -0.32
CA VAL A 45 3.80 10.15 -0.48
C VAL A 45 2.78 9.11 -0.01
N PHE A 46 2.02 9.45 1.02
CA PHE A 46 0.92 8.60 1.49
C PHE A 46 -0.40 9.32 1.19
N VAL A 47 -1.34 8.60 0.61
CA VAL A 47 -2.63 9.14 0.20
C VAL A 47 -3.73 8.20 0.68
N GLU A 48 -4.74 8.75 1.34
CA GLU A 48 -5.99 8.05 1.59
C GLU A 48 -6.96 8.34 0.45
N LEU A 49 -7.50 7.28 -0.15
CA LEU A 49 -8.55 7.37 -1.16
C LEU A 49 -9.90 7.05 -0.54
N GLY A 50 -10.92 7.81 -0.89
CA GLY A 50 -12.31 7.35 -0.80
C GLY A 50 -12.69 6.60 -2.06
N VAL A 51 -13.16 5.37 -1.94
CA VAL A 51 -13.68 4.55 -3.03
C VAL A 51 -15.17 4.30 -2.80
N ASN A 52 -16.01 4.60 -3.80
CA ASN A 52 -17.46 4.38 -3.68
C ASN A 52 -17.88 2.94 -4.02
N ALA A 53 -19.16 2.62 -3.79
CA ALA A 53 -19.75 1.32 -4.09
C ALA A 53 -19.71 0.92 -5.58
N GLY A 54 -19.41 1.86 -6.49
CA GLY A 54 -19.17 1.59 -7.92
C GLY A 54 -17.68 1.38 -8.26
N GLY A 55 -16.79 1.39 -7.28
CA GLY A 55 -15.35 1.21 -7.46
C GLY A 55 -14.62 2.44 -8.01
N ARG A 56 -15.21 3.64 -7.95
CA ARG A 56 -14.56 4.89 -8.36
C ARG A 56 -13.94 5.59 -7.18
N VAL A 57 -12.76 6.18 -7.40
CA VAL A 57 -12.14 7.10 -6.46
C VAL A 57 -12.97 8.39 -6.43
N THR A 58 -13.44 8.79 -5.24
CA THR A 58 -14.26 9.98 -5.01
C THR A 58 -13.55 11.04 -4.17
N ASP A 59 -12.58 10.63 -3.36
CA ASP A 59 -11.79 11.52 -2.51
C ASP A 59 -10.31 11.11 -2.57
N VAL A 60 -9.42 12.09 -2.52
CA VAL A 60 -7.97 11.89 -2.59
C VAL A 60 -7.33 12.84 -1.58
N SER A 61 -6.98 12.31 -0.41
CA SER A 61 -6.46 13.07 0.71
C SER A 61 -4.98 12.74 0.95
N PRO A 62 -4.05 13.64 0.59
CA PRO A 62 -2.64 13.46 0.92
C PRO A 62 -2.42 13.52 2.43
N LEU A 63 -1.73 12.52 2.96
CA LEU A 63 -1.39 12.39 4.38
C LEU A 63 0.07 12.71 4.65
N ARG A 64 0.95 12.21 3.75
CA ARG A 64 2.38 12.50 3.72
C ARG A 64 2.74 13.01 2.33
N THR A 65 3.56 14.05 2.26
CA THR A 65 3.91 14.70 1.00
C THR A 65 5.41 14.89 0.84
N THR A 66 5.89 14.84 -0.41
CA THR A 66 7.23 15.27 -0.82
C THR A 66 7.15 15.80 -2.26
N PRO A 67 7.37 17.09 -2.52
CA PRO A 67 7.46 17.60 -3.89
C PRO A 67 8.67 17.01 -4.64
N PRO A 68 8.58 16.77 -5.96
CA PRO A 68 7.39 16.90 -6.82
C PRO A 68 6.51 15.63 -6.83
N PHE A 69 6.87 14.60 -6.06
CA PHE A 69 6.21 13.29 -6.10
C PHE A 69 4.74 13.33 -5.70
N THR A 70 4.35 14.25 -4.81
CA THR A 70 2.96 14.39 -4.36
C THR A 70 2.00 14.54 -5.53
N ASP A 71 2.27 15.46 -6.45
CA ASP A 71 1.37 15.77 -7.57
C ASP A 71 1.29 14.61 -8.56
N LEU A 72 2.42 13.92 -8.79
CA LEU A 72 2.49 12.76 -9.67
C LEU A 72 1.65 11.60 -9.12
N VAL A 73 1.74 11.34 -7.82
CA VAL A 73 0.95 10.30 -7.15
C VAL A 73 -0.53 10.66 -7.12
N VAL A 74 -0.87 11.89 -6.71
CA VAL A 74 -2.25 12.37 -6.65
C VAL A 74 -2.90 12.35 -8.04
N GLY A 75 -2.19 12.78 -9.08
CA GLY A 75 -2.68 12.73 -10.46
C GLY A 75 -3.00 11.30 -10.91
N ALA A 76 -2.07 10.36 -10.68
CA ALA A 76 -2.24 8.97 -11.07
C ALA A 76 -3.41 8.28 -10.35
N VAL A 77 -3.49 8.40 -9.01
CA VAL A 77 -4.50 7.68 -8.21
C VAL A 77 -5.92 8.16 -8.45
N ARG A 78 -6.13 9.41 -8.91
CA ARG A 78 -7.45 9.91 -9.33
C ARG A 78 -8.04 9.11 -10.50
N GLU A 79 -7.20 8.54 -11.36
CA GLU A 79 -7.63 7.74 -12.50
C GLU A 79 -7.91 6.28 -12.14
N TRP A 80 -7.56 5.85 -10.93
CA TRP A 80 -7.69 4.45 -10.54
C TRP A 80 -9.15 4.02 -10.41
N ARG A 81 -9.36 2.71 -10.62
CA ARG A 81 -10.63 2.01 -10.44
C ARG A 81 -10.39 0.77 -9.63
N PHE A 82 -11.40 0.41 -8.85
CA PHE A 82 -11.38 -0.70 -7.93
C PHE A 82 -12.56 -1.62 -8.19
N VAL A 83 -12.43 -2.88 -7.80
CA VAL A 83 -13.56 -3.68 -7.35
C VAL A 83 -13.93 -3.11 -5.97
N PRO A 84 -15.17 -2.66 -5.76
CA PRO A 84 -15.56 -2.04 -4.48
C PRO A 84 -15.43 -3.04 -3.34
N ALA A 85 -15.33 -2.51 -2.12
CA ALA A 85 -15.45 -3.34 -0.94
C ALA A 85 -16.85 -3.97 -0.87
N VAL A 86 -16.98 -5.09 -0.18
CA VAL A 86 -18.26 -5.77 0.03
C VAL A 86 -18.52 -5.87 1.52
N ASP A 87 -19.72 -5.47 1.93
CA ASP A 87 -20.29 -5.88 3.22
C ASP A 87 -20.79 -7.31 3.03
N GLU A 88 -20.10 -8.29 3.63
CA GLU A 88 -20.41 -9.71 3.44
C GLU A 88 -21.76 -10.09 4.08
N ILE A 89 -22.18 -9.37 5.13
CA ILE A 89 -23.46 -9.64 5.80
C ILE A 89 -24.62 -9.21 4.90
N ALA A 90 -24.53 -8.01 4.34
CA ALA A 90 -25.53 -7.50 3.41
C ALA A 90 -25.37 -8.07 1.99
N SER A 91 -24.21 -8.64 1.67
CA SER A 91 -23.79 -9.05 0.32
C SER A 91 -23.92 -7.91 -0.71
N THR A 92 -23.64 -6.67 -0.28
CA THR A 92 -23.75 -5.47 -1.13
C THR A 92 -22.43 -4.72 -1.25
N PRO A 93 -22.13 -4.11 -2.41
CA PRO A 93 -21.00 -3.21 -2.55
C PRO A 93 -21.08 -2.03 -1.58
N ALA A 94 -19.96 -1.74 -0.91
CA ALA A 94 -19.84 -0.67 0.07
C ALA A 94 -18.75 0.33 -0.36
N GLY A 95 -18.89 1.57 0.11
CA GLY A 95 -17.80 2.54 0.07
C GLY A 95 -16.71 2.15 1.06
N SER A 96 -15.46 2.49 0.76
CA SER A 96 -14.31 2.16 1.63
C SER A 96 -13.21 3.19 1.52
N LYS A 97 -12.33 3.21 2.53
CA LYS A 97 -11.06 3.93 2.49
C LYS A 97 -9.93 3.00 2.05
N VAL A 98 -9.04 3.50 1.20
CA VAL A 98 -7.90 2.74 0.66
C VAL A 98 -6.63 3.56 0.81
N LEU A 99 -5.59 2.98 1.42
CA LEU A 99 -4.27 3.58 1.47
C LEU A 99 -3.49 3.30 0.17
N VAL A 100 -2.90 4.36 -0.40
CA VAL A 100 -1.81 4.26 -1.36
C VAL A 100 -0.55 4.88 -0.75
N ALA A 101 0.53 4.13 -0.66
CA ALA A 101 1.83 4.58 -0.17
C ALA A 101 2.89 4.49 -1.26
N ALA A 102 3.35 5.62 -1.76
CA ALA A 102 4.42 5.71 -2.74
C ALA A 102 5.76 6.06 -2.07
N VAL A 103 6.80 5.32 -2.42
CA VAL A 103 8.18 5.53 -1.96
C VAL A 103 9.09 5.55 -3.18
N PHE A 104 9.65 6.72 -3.45
CA PHE A 104 10.62 6.96 -4.51
C PHE A 104 12.00 6.99 -3.88
N ARG A 105 12.88 6.09 -4.31
CA ARG A 105 14.25 6.07 -3.79
C ARG A 105 14.96 7.37 -4.14
N ALA A 106 15.83 7.81 -3.26
CA ALA A 106 16.78 8.87 -3.62
C ALA A 106 17.76 8.38 -4.70
N PRO A 107 18.18 9.24 -5.63
CA PRO A 107 19.32 8.95 -6.48
C PRO A 107 20.56 8.73 -5.60
N ALA A 108 21.41 7.77 -5.97
CA ALA A 108 22.65 7.51 -5.26
C ALA A 108 23.66 8.61 -5.62
N LEU A 109 23.73 9.65 -4.80
CA LEU A 109 24.66 10.77 -4.94
C LEU A 109 25.77 10.64 -3.89
N ASN A 110 26.99 11.04 -4.26
CA ASN A 110 28.11 11.22 -3.31
C ASN A 110 27.97 12.50 -2.45
N ALA A 111 26.79 13.12 -2.44
CA ALA A 111 26.49 14.37 -1.77
C ALA A 111 25.07 14.30 -1.16
N PRO A 112 24.75 15.14 -0.15
CA PRO A 112 23.39 15.25 0.37
C PRO A 112 22.39 15.55 -0.74
N THR A 113 21.23 14.90 -0.71
CA THR A 113 20.14 15.21 -1.64
C THR A 113 19.58 16.61 -1.35
N LEU A 114 19.28 17.37 -2.40
CA LEU A 114 18.72 18.72 -2.29
C LEU A 114 17.18 18.75 -2.26
N GLY A 115 16.54 17.58 -2.34
CA GLY A 115 15.09 17.44 -2.24
C GLY A 115 14.56 17.75 -0.83
N GLU A 116 13.29 18.14 -0.76
CA GLU A 116 12.62 18.30 0.52
C GLU A 116 12.44 16.96 1.24
N ALA A 117 12.50 16.98 2.57
CA ALA A 117 12.15 15.81 3.38
C ALA A 117 10.63 15.57 3.36
N PRO A 118 10.17 14.30 3.47
CA PRO A 118 8.75 14.01 3.61
C PRO A 118 8.14 14.67 4.84
N LYS A 119 6.95 15.25 4.66
CA LYS A 119 6.18 15.92 5.72
C LYS A 119 4.81 15.27 5.86
N ASP A 120 4.43 14.96 7.10
CA ASP A 120 3.05 14.58 7.43
C ASP A 120 2.21 15.85 7.52
N ILE A 121 1.09 15.88 6.79
CA ILE A 121 0.21 17.05 6.69
C ILE A 121 -1.21 16.76 7.21
N ALA A 122 -1.56 15.49 7.37
CA ALA A 122 -2.87 15.06 7.86
C ALA A 122 -2.78 13.68 8.53
N SER A 123 -3.78 13.38 9.36
CA SER A 123 -3.94 12.07 9.99
C SER A 123 -4.83 11.17 9.14
N ALA A 124 -4.40 9.93 8.92
CA ALA A 124 -5.23 8.90 8.29
C ALA A 124 -6.49 8.59 9.12
N SER A 125 -7.58 8.25 8.44
CA SER A 125 -8.76 7.67 9.06
C SER A 125 -8.40 6.37 9.82
N ALA A 126 -9.24 6.04 10.81
CA ALA A 126 -9.17 4.74 11.46
C ALA A 126 -9.57 3.59 10.50
N GLU A 127 -10.36 3.88 9.46
CA GLU A 127 -10.90 2.89 8.51
C GLU A 127 -9.86 2.38 7.50
N THR A 128 -8.69 3.01 7.43
CA THR A 128 -7.58 2.55 6.58
C THR A 128 -6.36 2.19 7.42
N ALA A 129 -5.57 1.26 6.89
CA ALA A 129 -4.24 1.01 7.43
C ALA A 129 -3.35 2.24 7.21
N PHE A 130 -2.37 2.43 8.09
CA PHE A 130 -1.39 3.52 7.98
C PHE A 130 0.02 3.04 8.31
N PRO A 131 1.05 3.32 7.50
CA PRO A 131 2.40 2.83 7.76
C PRO A 131 3.00 3.51 9.00
N LEU A 132 3.51 2.72 9.94
CA LEU A 132 4.24 3.17 11.13
C LEU A 132 5.75 3.04 10.95
N ALA A 133 6.18 2.02 10.22
CA ALA A 133 7.57 1.81 9.84
C ALA A 133 7.63 1.41 8.37
N THR A 134 8.52 2.05 7.63
CA THR A 134 8.73 1.80 6.20
C THR A 134 10.17 1.41 5.93
N THR A 135 10.35 0.50 4.98
CA THR A 135 11.65 0.10 4.45
C THR A 135 11.70 0.46 2.97
N VAL A 136 12.79 1.13 2.57
CA VAL A 136 13.05 1.47 1.17
C VAL A 136 13.74 0.28 0.49
N PRO A 137 13.29 -0.18 -0.69
CA PRO A 137 13.92 -1.29 -1.38
C PRO A 137 15.32 -0.94 -1.88
N ALA A 138 16.21 -1.93 -1.87
CA ALA A 138 17.53 -1.82 -2.48
C ALA A 138 17.40 -1.72 -4.00
N TYR A 139 18.31 -0.96 -4.63
CA TYR A 139 18.43 -0.96 -6.08
C TYR A 139 19.27 -2.16 -6.52
N SER A 140 18.74 -2.95 -7.46
CA SER A 140 19.46 -4.13 -7.96
C SER A 140 20.71 -3.70 -8.74
N PRO A 141 21.92 -4.22 -8.42
CA PRO A 141 23.14 -3.95 -9.20
C PRO A 141 23.05 -4.41 -10.66
N LEU A 142 22.13 -5.33 -10.97
CA LEU A 142 21.88 -5.82 -12.33
C LEU A 142 20.96 -4.90 -13.14
N ALA A 143 20.31 -3.91 -12.50
CA ALA A 143 19.39 -3.01 -13.17
C ALA A 143 20.13 -1.92 -13.94
N ARG A 144 19.75 -1.75 -15.22
CA ARG A 144 20.34 -0.76 -16.13
C ARG A 144 19.43 0.44 -16.43
N GLY A 145 18.29 0.53 -15.76
CA GLY A 145 17.27 1.54 -16.04
C GLY A 145 16.41 1.83 -14.82
N SER A 146 15.43 2.71 -14.97
CA SER A 146 14.46 2.99 -13.92
C SER A 146 13.27 2.02 -13.98
N GLY A 147 12.47 1.99 -12.93
CA GLY A 147 11.25 1.20 -12.89
C GLY A 147 10.28 1.64 -11.80
N VAL A 148 9.00 1.33 -11.98
CA VAL A 148 7.95 1.56 -10.99
C VAL A 148 7.20 0.25 -10.75
N VAL A 149 7.22 -0.23 -9.51
CA VAL A 149 6.53 -1.46 -9.09
C VAL A 149 5.29 -1.06 -8.28
N LEU A 150 4.14 -1.66 -8.59
CA LEU A 150 2.93 -1.57 -7.77
C LEU A 150 2.69 -2.89 -7.07
N LEU A 151 2.57 -2.83 -5.75
CA LEU A 151 2.27 -3.96 -4.89
C LEU A 151 0.90 -3.79 -4.23
N GLU A 152 0.22 -4.91 -4.01
CA GLU A 152 -0.90 -5.04 -3.09
C GLU A 152 -0.41 -5.79 -1.85
N LEU A 153 -0.61 -5.19 -0.68
CA LEU A 153 -0.25 -5.76 0.61
C LEU A 153 -1.52 -6.11 1.37
N ARG A 154 -1.58 -7.33 1.92
CA ARG A 154 -2.54 -7.65 2.96
C ARG A 154 -1.97 -7.24 4.32
N VAL A 155 -2.65 -6.32 4.98
CA VAL A 155 -2.34 -5.87 6.33
C VAL A 155 -3.31 -6.53 7.30
N ASP A 156 -2.79 -7.29 8.25
CA ASP A 156 -3.57 -8.04 9.23
C ASP A 156 -4.02 -7.15 10.41
N PRO A 157 -4.99 -7.60 11.25
CA PRO A 157 -5.51 -6.83 12.38
C PRO A 157 -4.48 -6.45 13.45
N ASP A 158 -3.31 -7.09 13.46
CA ASP A 158 -2.18 -6.77 14.33
C ASP A 158 -1.22 -5.72 13.71
N GLY A 159 -1.46 -5.30 12.47
CA GLY A 159 -0.64 -4.35 11.74
C GLY A 159 0.55 -4.95 11.01
N THR A 160 0.67 -6.28 10.95
CA THR A 160 1.70 -6.97 10.17
C THR A 160 1.28 -7.17 8.71
N VAL A 161 2.25 -7.38 7.83
CA VAL A 161 2.03 -7.68 6.42
C VAL A 161 2.08 -9.19 6.24
N SER A 162 0.95 -9.82 5.94
CA SER A 162 0.83 -11.28 5.78
C SER A 162 1.00 -11.73 4.34
N ASP A 163 0.61 -10.90 3.36
CA ASP A 163 0.79 -11.19 1.94
C ASP A 163 1.24 -9.96 1.14
N VAL A 164 2.01 -10.21 0.07
CA VAL A 164 2.50 -9.20 -0.86
C VAL A 164 2.40 -9.73 -2.28
N THR A 165 1.52 -9.13 -3.06
CA THR A 165 1.27 -9.47 -4.48
C THR A 165 1.77 -8.36 -5.40
N VAL A 166 2.48 -8.72 -6.47
CA VAL A 166 2.90 -7.77 -7.51
C VAL A 166 1.75 -7.54 -8.49
N ILE A 167 1.25 -6.31 -8.56
CA ILE A 167 0.14 -5.91 -9.44
C ILE A 167 0.66 -5.31 -10.75
N ARG A 168 1.77 -4.57 -10.69
CA ARG A 168 2.52 -4.12 -11.86
C ARG A 168 4.00 -4.39 -11.63
N SER A 169 4.56 -5.16 -12.54
CA SER A 169 5.95 -5.62 -12.52
C SER A 169 6.85 -4.62 -13.23
N ALA A 170 8.07 -4.47 -12.72
CA ALA A 170 9.18 -3.79 -13.40
C ALA A 170 10.47 -4.55 -13.10
N PRO A 171 10.78 -5.63 -13.84
CA PRO A 171 12.00 -6.39 -13.61
C PRO A 171 13.25 -5.51 -13.85
N PRO A 172 14.32 -5.64 -13.05
CA PRO A 172 14.53 -6.66 -12.02
C PRO A 172 14.14 -6.23 -10.59
N PHE A 173 13.21 -5.27 -10.42
CA PHE A 173 12.93 -4.63 -9.14
C PHE A 173 11.94 -5.37 -8.23
N ASP A 174 11.14 -6.28 -8.79
CA ASP A 174 9.99 -6.90 -8.10
C ASP A 174 10.37 -7.61 -6.79
N ASP A 175 11.48 -8.35 -6.77
CA ASP A 175 11.90 -9.09 -5.57
C ASP A 175 12.39 -8.16 -4.46
N ALA A 176 13.15 -7.12 -4.81
CA ALA A 176 13.58 -6.10 -3.86
C ALA A 176 12.38 -5.32 -3.29
N ALA A 177 11.41 -5.00 -4.15
CA ALA A 177 10.16 -4.36 -3.77
C ALA A 177 9.34 -5.22 -2.78
N LYS A 178 9.13 -6.50 -3.11
CA LYS A 178 8.44 -7.47 -2.22
C LYS A 178 9.16 -7.62 -0.88
N ALA A 179 10.48 -7.80 -0.90
CA ALA A 179 11.27 -7.98 0.31
C ALA A 179 11.16 -6.77 1.25
N ALA A 180 11.26 -5.56 0.71
CA ALA A 180 11.09 -4.34 1.50
C ALA A 180 9.67 -4.21 2.07
N ALA A 181 8.63 -4.44 1.25
CA ALA A 181 7.24 -4.35 1.68
C ALA A 181 6.89 -5.28 2.85
N ARG A 182 7.43 -6.51 2.87
CA ARG A 182 7.19 -7.48 3.97
C ARG A 182 7.69 -7.00 5.34
N LEU A 183 8.67 -6.09 5.35
CA LEU A 183 9.25 -5.54 6.58
C LEU A 183 8.47 -4.34 7.13
N TRP A 184 7.48 -3.84 6.39
CA TRP A 184 6.67 -2.72 6.86
C TRP A 184 5.80 -3.12 8.06
N ARG A 185 5.48 -2.12 8.87
CA ARG A 185 4.55 -2.24 9.99
C ARG A 185 3.51 -1.15 9.89
N PHE A 186 2.27 -1.49 10.22
CA PHE A 186 1.11 -0.63 10.05
C PHE A 186 0.35 -0.47 11.37
N ARG A 187 -0.35 0.65 11.49
CA ARG A 187 -1.55 0.73 12.29
C ARG A 187 -2.65 0.03 11.48
N PRO A 188 -3.36 -0.97 12.03
CA PRO A 188 -4.41 -1.67 11.29
C PRO A 188 -5.60 -0.74 11.01
N ALA A 189 -6.37 -1.09 9.97
CA ALA A 189 -7.68 -0.52 9.76
C ALA A 189 -8.65 -1.01 10.84
N ARG A 190 -9.63 -0.17 11.19
CA ARG A 190 -10.69 -0.49 12.15
C ARG A 190 -12.05 -0.18 11.55
N ILE A 191 -12.96 -1.14 11.64
CA ILE A 191 -14.37 -0.97 11.31
C ILE A 191 -15.16 -1.06 12.61
N LYS A 192 -15.94 -0.02 12.93
CA LYS A 192 -16.67 0.10 14.20
C LYS A 192 -15.79 -0.12 15.44
N GLY A 193 -14.53 0.33 15.36
CA GLY A 193 -13.54 0.19 16.44
C GLY A 193 -12.80 -1.15 16.48
N THR A 194 -13.25 -2.16 15.74
CA THR A 194 -12.61 -3.48 15.68
C THR A 194 -11.53 -3.52 14.60
N PRO A 195 -10.28 -3.92 14.92
CA PRO A 195 -9.25 -4.13 13.91
C PRO A 195 -9.64 -5.20 12.89
N VAL A 196 -9.48 -4.88 11.60
CA VAL A 196 -9.80 -5.79 10.48
C VAL A 196 -8.61 -5.89 9.53
N ALA A 197 -8.54 -7.03 8.83
CA ALA A 197 -7.58 -7.17 7.74
C ALA A 197 -8.02 -6.29 6.56
N THR A 198 -7.07 -5.62 5.91
CA THR A 198 -7.35 -4.75 4.76
C THR A 198 -6.25 -4.84 3.71
N LEU A 199 -6.47 -4.18 2.57
CA LEU A 199 -5.47 -4.02 1.53
C LEU A 199 -4.87 -2.62 1.55
N ALA A 200 -3.56 -2.55 1.36
CA ALA A 200 -2.82 -1.32 1.10
C ALA A 200 -2.05 -1.45 -0.23
N TYR A 201 -1.94 -0.36 -0.98
CA TYR A 201 -1.21 -0.35 -2.25
C TYR A 201 0.10 0.39 -2.09
N VAL A 202 1.20 -0.25 -2.44
CA VAL A 202 2.54 0.34 -2.32
C VAL A 202 3.14 0.54 -3.70
N VAL A 203 3.55 1.77 -4.00
CA VAL A 203 4.27 2.12 -5.22
C VAL A 203 5.74 2.32 -4.87
N PHE A 204 6.64 1.55 -5.49
CA PHE A 204 8.08 1.77 -5.37
C PHE A 204 8.65 2.32 -6.66
N GLY A 205 9.23 3.53 -6.59
CA GLY A 205 9.96 4.16 -7.69
C GLY A 205 11.47 3.94 -7.56
N PHE A 206 12.06 3.37 -8.61
CA PHE A 206 13.49 3.09 -8.73
C PHE A 206 14.11 4.00 -9.80
N PRO A 207 14.62 5.19 -9.44
CA PRO A 207 15.38 6.00 -10.38
C PRO A 207 16.72 5.37 -10.69
N VAL A 208 17.25 5.67 -11.90
CA VAL A 208 18.61 5.30 -12.28
C VAL A 208 19.59 6.01 -11.35
N PRO A 209 20.58 5.31 -10.77
CA PRO A 209 21.66 5.94 -10.03
C PRO A 209 22.45 6.88 -10.94
N VAL A 210 22.55 8.16 -10.59
CA VAL A 210 23.40 9.12 -11.29
C VAL A 210 24.79 9.08 -10.63
N GLY A 211 25.82 8.60 -11.34
CA GLY A 211 27.21 8.59 -10.83
C GLY A 211 27.95 7.25 -10.80
N VAL A 212 27.40 6.18 -11.38
CA VAL A 212 28.17 4.96 -11.64
C VAL A 212 28.74 5.05 -13.06
N GLU A 213 29.85 5.76 -13.24
CA GLU A 213 30.64 5.54 -14.46
C GLU A 213 31.26 4.14 -14.34
N PRO A 214 31.02 3.22 -15.30
CA PRO A 214 31.72 1.94 -15.30
C PRO A 214 33.23 2.21 -15.29
N PRO A 215 34.06 1.40 -14.61
CA PRO A 215 35.51 1.53 -14.79
C PRO A 215 35.79 1.47 -16.29
N ARG A 216 36.38 2.54 -16.83
CA ARG A 216 36.82 2.55 -18.23
C ARG A 216 37.77 1.39 -18.38
N ALA A 217 37.40 0.41 -19.21
CA ALA A 217 38.33 -0.62 -19.62
C ALA A 217 39.56 0.11 -20.18
N GLY A 218 40.71 -0.07 -19.52
CA GLY A 218 41.96 0.56 -19.93
C GLY A 218 42.23 0.24 -21.39
N ARG A 219 42.55 1.30 -22.16
CA ARG A 219 43.12 1.16 -23.50
C ARG A 219 44.50 0.54 -23.43
#